data_AF-A0A953WST0-F1
#
_entry.id   AF-A0A953WST0-F1
#
_cell.length_a   1.000
_cell.length_b   1.000
_cell.length_c   1.000
_cell.angle_alpha   90.00
_cell.angle_beta   90.00
_cell.angle_gamma   90.00
#
_symmetry.space_group_name_H-M   'P 1'
#
loop_
_entity.id
_entity.type
_entity.pdbx_description
1 polymer ?
#
loop_
_entity_poly.entity_id
_entity_poly.type
_entity_poly.pdbx_seq_one_letter_code
_entity_poly.pdbx_strand_id
1 'polypeptide(L)'
;MRTGLITSGLLAGALLLTGCGKKHDKIEGKTGADITAKSSASDIGEAYINELTRVADALETVKDEDSAKTAAVQLKVAVDGLNAMQDELGGKMDSMRAMQIFGGHMQEFAEVQTRIATSIADIQTNHPELMETISDELDRLKK
;
A
#
# COMPACT_ATOMS: atom_id res chain seq x y z
N MET A 1 -7.92 25.34 -51.17
CA MET A 1 -9.18 25.35 -50.40
C MET A 1 -9.17 24.12 -49.52
N ARG A 2 -9.06 24.28 -48.19
CA ARG A 2 -9.15 23.18 -47.22
C ARG A 2 -10.61 23.08 -46.78
N THR A 3 -11.30 22.03 -47.18
CA THR A 3 -12.63 21.69 -46.71
C THR A 3 -12.52 21.05 -45.33
N GLY A 4 -12.93 21.80 -44.31
CA GLY A 4 -13.23 21.27 -42.99
C GLY A 4 -14.66 20.73 -42.92
N LEU A 5 -14.93 20.06 -41.79
CA LEU A 5 -16.19 19.45 -41.32
C LEU A 5 -16.31 17.94 -41.56
N ILE A 6 -15.96 17.17 -40.52
CA ILE A 6 -16.81 16.06 -40.07
C ILE A 6 -17.04 16.25 -38.58
N THR A 7 -18.24 16.75 -38.26
CA THR A 7 -18.92 16.59 -36.99
C THR A 7 -19.53 15.19 -36.94
N SER A 8 -19.13 14.38 -35.96
CA SER A 8 -19.88 13.19 -35.54
C SER A 8 -19.73 13.05 -34.03
N GLY A 9 -20.74 13.50 -33.30
CA GLY A 9 -20.90 13.11 -31.90
C GLY A 9 -21.23 11.63 -31.79
N LEU A 10 -20.77 11.02 -30.70
CA LEU A 10 -21.34 9.88 -29.96
C LEU A 10 -20.21 9.02 -29.37
N LEU A 11 -19.82 9.32 -28.13
CA LEU A 11 -19.49 8.31 -27.12
C LEU A 11 -19.63 8.98 -25.75
N ALA A 12 -20.90 9.14 -25.36
CA ALA A 12 -21.25 9.09 -23.96
C ALA A 12 -21.01 7.65 -23.50
N GLY A 13 -20.18 7.48 -22.48
CA GLY A 13 -19.88 6.16 -21.92
C GLY A 13 -18.83 6.24 -20.82
N ALA A 14 -19.29 6.62 -19.63
CA ALA A 14 -18.72 6.19 -18.35
C ALA A 14 -17.18 6.16 -18.25
N LEU A 15 -16.55 7.32 -18.07
CA LEU A 15 -15.37 7.40 -17.19
C LEU A 15 -15.87 7.64 -15.76
N LEU A 16 -16.50 6.59 -15.22
CA LEU A 16 -16.69 6.43 -13.80
C LEU A 16 -15.30 6.28 -13.16
N LEU A 17 -15.03 7.08 -12.14
CA LEU A 17 -14.01 6.84 -11.11
C LEU A 17 -12.53 6.92 -11.52
N THR A 18 -12.13 7.93 -12.30
CA THR A 18 -10.78 8.49 -12.07
C THR A 18 -10.84 9.32 -10.80
N GLY A 19 -10.92 8.65 -9.66
CA GLY A 19 -10.32 9.16 -8.44
C GLY A 19 -8.86 9.35 -8.77
N CYS A 20 -8.49 10.58 -9.17
CA CYS A 20 -7.12 10.97 -9.37
C CYS A 20 -6.38 10.61 -8.09
N GLY A 21 -5.58 9.54 -8.16
CA GLY A 21 -4.69 9.12 -7.09
C GLY A 21 -3.91 10.34 -6.65
N LYS A 22 -4.20 10.81 -5.43
CA LYS A 22 -3.25 11.63 -4.72
C LYS A 22 -2.03 10.75 -4.57
N LYS A 23 -0.98 11.04 -5.35
CA LYS A 23 0.37 10.63 -5.01
C LYS A 23 0.51 10.95 -3.52
N HIS A 24 0.60 9.91 -2.69
CA HIS A 24 0.87 10.08 -1.28
C HIS A 24 2.32 10.53 -1.21
N ASP A 25 2.51 11.85 -1.21
CA ASP A 25 3.77 12.46 -0.83
C ASP A 25 4.06 11.97 0.60
N LYS A 26 5.11 11.16 0.73
CA LYS A 26 5.74 10.65 1.97
C LYS A 26 4.78 10.38 3.12
N ILE A 27 4.61 9.12 3.52
CA ILE A 27 3.84 8.71 4.72
C ILE A 27 3.99 9.73 5.87
N GLU A 28 2.96 10.56 6.03
CA GLU A 28 2.83 11.51 7.12
C GLU A 28 1.93 10.86 8.18
N GLY A 29 2.30 10.99 9.45
CA GLY A 29 1.50 10.45 10.56
C GLY A 29 2.19 9.33 11.33
N LYS A 30 1.41 8.63 12.14
CA LYS A 30 1.93 7.59 13.05
C LYS A 30 2.34 6.35 12.30
N THR A 31 3.35 5.66 12.81
CA THR A 31 3.91 4.42 12.27
C THR A 31 3.90 3.35 13.34
N GLY A 32 4.24 2.11 12.99
CA GLY A 32 4.23 1.03 13.97
C GLY A 32 5.16 1.27 15.16
N ALA A 33 6.25 2.01 14.95
CA ALA A 33 7.18 2.41 16.01
C ALA A 33 6.60 3.43 17.01
N ASP A 34 5.53 4.13 16.64
CA ASP A 34 4.86 5.13 17.49
C ASP A 34 3.74 4.55 18.35
N ILE A 35 3.38 3.28 18.13
CA ILE A 35 2.26 2.63 18.80
C ILE A 35 2.68 2.05 20.15
N THR A 36 1.88 2.35 21.17
CA THR A 36 1.97 1.81 22.53
C THR A 36 0.61 1.22 22.93
N ALA A 37 0.56 0.47 24.02
CA ALA A 37 -0.67 -0.09 24.58
C ALA A 37 -1.67 0.99 25.03
N LYS A 38 -1.22 2.24 25.14
CA LYS A 38 -2.05 3.42 25.45
C LYS A 38 -2.55 4.16 24.22
N SER A 39 -2.09 3.80 23.02
CA SER A 39 -2.50 4.46 21.78
C SER A 39 -4.00 4.30 21.55
N SER A 40 -4.61 5.34 20.99
CA SER A 40 -6.04 5.30 20.67
C SER A 40 -6.31 4.32 19.53
N ALA A 41 -7.57 3.90 19.37
CA ALA A 41 -7.95 3.04 18.24
C ALA A 41 -7.66 3.71 16.89
N SER A 42 -7.88 5.02 16.80
CA SER A 42 -7.58 5.82 15.61
C SER A 42 -6.08 5.84 15.30
N ASP A 43 -5.23 6.04 16.32
CA ASP A 43 -3.77 6.04 16.13
C ASP A 43 -3.26 4.69 15.60
N ILE A 44 -3.81 3.60 16.14
CA ILE A 44 -3.46 2.25 15.71
C ILE A 44 -3.92 2.02 14.26
N GLY A 45 -5.13 2.47 13.92
CA GLY A 45 -5.67 2.38 12.56
C GLY A 45 -4.81 3.16 11.57
N GLU A 46 -4.48 4.41 11.89
CA GLU A 46 -3.60 5.26 11.10
C GLU A 46 -2.23 4.61 10.89
N ALA A 47 -1.58 4.14 11.95
CA ALA A 47 -0.29 3.47 11.86
C ALA A 47 -0.35 2.20 11.00
N TYR A 48 -1.41 1.40 11.12
CA TYR A 48 -1.59 0.22 10.30
C TYR A 48 -1.72 0.57 8.81
N ILE A 49 -2.55 1.56 8.48
CA ILE A 49 -2.70 2.04 7.10
C ILE A 49 -1.38 2.58 6.57
N ASN A 50 -0.63 3.32 7.38
CA ASN A 50 0.66 3.85 7.01
C ASN A 50 1.68 2.74 6.70
N GLU A 51 1.74 1.66 7.48
CA GLU A 51 2.63 0.54 7.13
C GLU A 51 2.17 -0.19 5.86
N LEU A 52 0.85 -0.35 5.64
CA LEU A 52 0.35 -0.90 4.36
C LEU A 52 0.66 0.02 3.18
N THR A 53 0.58 1.34 3.36
CA THR A 53 0.94 2.30 2.32
C THR A 53 2.42 2.21 1.98
N ARG A 54 3.30 1.98 2.96
CA ARG A 54 4.73 1.71 2.71
C ARG A 54 4.91 0.47 1.85
N VAL A 55 4.15 -0.59 2.12
CA VAL A 55 4.17 -1.81 1.31
C VAL A 55 3.74 -1.52 -0.12
N ALA A 56 2.64 -0.80 -0.30
CA ALA A 56 2.15 -0.40 -1.63
C ALA A 56 3.19 0.44 -2.39
N ASP A 57 3.70 1.50 -1.75
CA ASP A 57 4.69 2.40 -2.33
C ASP A 57 5.98 1.64 -2.72
N ALA A 58 6.45 0.72 -1.87
CA ALA A 58 7.62 -0.10 -2.17
C ALA A 58 7.40 -0.95 -3.43
N LEU A 59 6.26 -1.64 -3.51
CA LEU A 59 5.93 -2.50 -4.66
C LEU A 59 5.74 -1.69 -5.95
N GLU A 60 5.13 -0.51 -5.88
CA GLU A 60 4.93 0.39 -7.03
C GLU A 60 6.24 0.91 -7.64
N THR A 61 7.35 0.85 -6.89
CA THR A 61 8.67 1.29 -7.37
C THR A 61 9.46 0.21 -8.10
N VAL A 62 9.03 -1.05 -8.05
CA VAL A 62 9.76 -2.20 -8.61
C VAL A 62 9.68 -2.20 -10.13
N LYS A 63 10.84 -2.05 -10.79
CA LYS A 63 10.96 -2.01 -12.26
C LYS A 63 12.14 -2.81 -12.79
N ASP A 64 13.10 -3.11 -11.92
CA ASP A 64 14.35 -3.79 -12.19
C ASP A 64 14.91 -4.39 -10.89
N GLU A 65 16.06 -5.06 -10.98
CA GLU A 65 16.68 -5.74 -9.85
C GLU A 65 17.11 -4.78 -8.72
N ASP A 66 17.61 -3.58 -9.06
CA ASP A 66 18.08 -2.60 -8.08
C ASP A 66 16.91 -1.97 -7.30
N SER A 67 15.82 -1.64 -8.01
CA SER A 67 14.58 -1.18 -7.40
C SER A 67 13.88 -2.29 -6.60
N ALA A 68 13.95 -3.55 -7.03
CA ALA A 68 13.47 -4.70 -6.27
C ALA A 68 14.20 -4.86 -4.93
N LYS A 69 15.53 -4.75 -4.92
CA LYS A 69 16.32 -4.76 -3.67
C LYS A 69 15.99 -3.57 -2.77
N THR A 70 15.79 -2.39 -3.35
CA THR A 70 15.39 -1.19 -2.60
C THR A 70 14.00 -1.37 -2.00
N ALA A 71 13.05 -1.92 -2.75
CA ALA A 71 11.71 -2.24 -2.29
C ALA A 71 11.75 -3.25 -1.14
N ALA A 72 12.60 -4.27 -1.20
CA ALA A 72 12.78 -5.23 -0.10
C ALA A 72 13.21 -4.55 1.22
N VAL A 73 14.09 -3.54 1.17
CA VAL A 73 14.45 -2.75 2.37
C VAL A 73 13.23 -2.01 2.94
N GLN A 74 12.42 -1.39 2.09
CA GLN A 74 11.20 -0.68 2.53
C GLN A 74 10.13 -1.64 3.07
N LEU A 75 9.95 -2.79 2.42
CA LEU A 75 9.06 -3.86 2.87
C LEU A 75 9.49 -4.38 4.24
N LYS A 76 10.79 -4.54 4.49
CA LYS A 76 11.28 -4.90 5.82
C LYS A 76 10.89 -3.87 6.87
N VAL A 77 11.09 -2.58 6.61
CA VAL A 77 10.70 -1.51 7.56
C VAL A 77 9.20 -1.57 7.86
N ALA A 78 8.37 -1.76 6.83
CA ALA A 78 6.93 -1.87 7.01
C ALA A 78 6.53 -3.10 7.84
N VAL A 79 7.13 -4.26 7.55
CA VAL A 79 6.89 -5.50 8.29
C VAL A 79 7.36 -5.39 9.73
N ASP A 80 8.52 -4.78 9.99
CA ASP A 80 9.01 -4.54 11.34
C ASP A 80 8.06 -3.61 12.11
N GLY A 81 7.51 -2.59 11.47
CA GLY A 81 6.48 -1.70 12.06
C GLY A 81 5.20 -2.45 12.42
N LEU A 82 4.69 -3.29 11.50
CA LEU A 82 3.51 -4.13 11.75
C LEU A 82 3.74 -5.12 12.90
N ASN A 83 4.93 -5.73 12.96
CA ASN A 83 5.31 -6.64 14.06
C ASN A 83 5.38 -5.91 15.41
N ALA A 84 5.99 -4.72 15.45
CA ALA A 84 6.06 -3.91 16.66
C ALA A 84 4.66 -3.58 17.20
N MET A 85 3.72 -3.25 16.31
CA MET A 85 2.33 -3.06 16.69
C MET A 85 1.68 -4.34 17.22
N GLN A 86 1.93 -5.49 16.59
CA GLN A 86 1.37 -6.76 17.02
C GLN A 86 1.85 -7.14 18.43
N ASP A 87 3.14 -6.95 18.70
CA ASP A 87 3.75 -7.21 20.00
C ASP A 87 3.12 -6.32 21.08
N GLU A 88 2.97 -5.04 20.79
CA GLU A 88 2.42 -4.06 21.73
C GLU A 88 0.92 -4.28 22.01
N LEU A 89 0.17 -4.72 21.00
CA LEU A 89 -1.27 -4.96 21.11
C LEU A 89 -1.62 -6.37 21.59
N GLY A 90 -0.62 -7.23 21.83
CA GLY A 90 -0.80 -8.54 22.46
C GLY A 90 -1.62 -9.54 21.63
N GLY A 91 -1.70 -9.35 20.31
CA GLY A 91 -2.22 -10.32 19.33
C GLY A 91 -3.70 -10.72 19.45
N LYS A 92 -4.49 -10.13 20.35
CA LYS A 92 -5.93 -10.42 20.49
C LYS A 92 -6.76 -9.20 20.16
N MET A 93 -7.20 -9.13 18.91
CA MET A 93 -8.16 -8.13 18.45
C MET A 93 -9.55 -8.76 18.40
N ASP A 94 -10.43 -8.38 19.34
CA ASP A 94 -11.83 -8.74 19.23
C ASP A 94 -12.53 -7.91 18.14
N SER A 95 -13.71 -8.35 17.69
CA SER A 95 -14.45 -7.71 16.60
C SER A 95 -14.84 -6.27 16.88
N MET A 96 -15.08 -5.92 18.15
CA MET A 96 -15.43 -4.55 18.55
C MET A 96 -14.21 -3.63 18.48
N ARG A 97 -13.06 -4.11 18.96
CA ARG A 97 -11.79 -3.40 18.88
C ARG A 97 -11.34 -3.25 17.42
N ALA A 98 -11.51 -4.28 16.59
CA ALA A 98 -11.25 -4.19 15.15
C ALA A 98 -12.11 -3.12 14.48
N MET A 99 -13.42 -3.06 14.81
CA MET A 99 -14.31 -2.03 14.29
C MET A 99 -13.91 -0.62 14.76
N GLN A 100 -13.46 -0.46 16.01
CA GLN A 100 -12.97 0.82 16.51
C GLN A 100 -11.67 1.26 15.81
N ILE A 101 -10.78 0.31 15.51
CA ILE A 101 -9.48 0.59 14.87
C ILE A 101 -9.66 0.90 13.39
N PHE A 102 -10.42 0.07 12.66
CA PHE A 102 -10.49 0.15 11.20
C PHE A 102 -11.75 0.82 10.68
N GLY A 103 -12.77 1.03 11.51
CA GLY A 103 -14.05 1.59 11.06
C GLY A 103 -13.94 2.97 10.42
N GLY A 104 -13.01 3.80 10.91
CA GLY A 104 -12.71 5.12 10.33
C GLY A 104 -11.76 5.08 9.13
N HIS A 105 -11.16 3.93 8.83
CA HIS A 105 -10.09 3.78 7.84
C HIS A 105 -10.42 2.75 6.74
N MET A 106 -11.69 2.31 6.65
CA MET A 106 -12.07 1.24 5.73
C MET A 106 -11.82 1.59 4.26
N GLN A 107 -11.99 2.87 3.89
CA GLN A 107 -11.80 3.33 2.52
C GLN A 107 -10.31 3.31 2.16
N GLU A 108 -9.47 3.87 3.02
CA GLU A 108 -8.01 3.88 2.88
C GLU A 108 -7.46 2.45 2.89
N PHE A 109 -8.00 1.58 3.75
CA PHE A 109 -7.67 0.17 3.77
C PHE A 109 -7.99 -0.52 2.44
N ALA A 110 -9.18 -0.30 1.90
CA ALA A 110 -9.58 -0.89 0.62
C ALA A 110 -8.73 -0.36 -0.55
N GLU A 111 -8.40 0.94 -0.53
CA GLU A 111 -7.54 1.57 -1.52
C GLU A 111 -6.13 0.98 -1.49
N VAL A 112 -5.50 0.91 -0.32
CA VAL A 112 -4.13 0.40 -0.20
C VAL A 112 -4.05 -1.09 -0.54
N GLN A 113 -5.05 -1.89 -0.15
CA GLN A 113 -5.12 -3.31 -0.53
C GLN A 113 -5.23 -3.49 -2.04
N THR A 114 -6.01 -2.62 -2.71
CA THR A 114 -6.12 -2.64 -4.18
C THR A 114 -4.80 -2.30 -4.85
N ARG A 115 -4.07 -1.30 -4.32
CA ARG A 115 -2.74 -0.91 -4.82
C ARG A 115 -1.75 -2.06 -4.69
N ILE A 116 -1.64 -2.67 -3.50
CA ILE A 116 -0.77 -3.83 -3.26
C ILE A 116 -1.10 -4.96 -4.22
N ALA A 117 -2.37 -5.34 -4.34
CA ALA A 117 -2.80 -6.42 -5.23
C ALA A 117 -2.46 -6.13 -6.70
N THR A 118 -2.67 -4.89 -7.14
CA THR A 118 -2.36 -4.45 -8.50
C THR A 118 -0.86 -4.52 -8.78
N SER A 119 -0.02 -4.00 -7.87
CA SER A 119 1.43 -4.01 -8.04
C SER A 119 1.99 -5.44 -8.01
N ILE A 120 1.49 -6.32 -7.13
CA ILE A 120 1.89 -7.73 -7.14
C ILE A 120 1.50 -8.40 -8.47
N ALA A 121 0.27 -8.18 -8.94
CA ALA A 121 -0.19 -8.76 -10.21
C ALA A 121 0.64 -8.26 -11.40
N ASP A 122 1.00 -6.98 -11.41
CA ASP A 122 1.85 -6.38 -12.43
C ASP A 122 3.25 -7.00 -12.43
N ILE A 123 3.92 -7.07 -11.27
CA ILE A 123 5.26 -7.68 -11.15
C ILE A 123 5.18 -9.15 -11.55
N GLN A 124 4.20 -9.92 -11.07
CA GLN A 124 4.07 -11.35 -11.42
C GLN A 124 3.83 -11.58 -12.91
N THR A 125 3.11 -10.68 -13.58
CA THR A 125 2.79 -10.82 -15.00
C THR A 125 3.94 -10.38 -15.89
N ASN A 126 4.60 -9.28 -15.55
CA ASN A 126 5.57 -8.62 -16.42
C ASN A 126 7.04 -8.89 -16.04
N HIS A 127 7.31 -9.11 -14.76
CA HIS A 127 8.65 -9.23 -14.18
C HIS A 127 8.71 -10.26 -13.03
N PRO A 128 8.29 -11.52 -13.23
CA PRO A 128 8.18 -12.51 -12.15
C PRO A 128 9.51 -12.77 -11.41
N GLU A 129 10.64 -12.60 -12.08
CA GLU A 129 11.99 -12.69 -11.50
C GLU A 129 12.26 -11.65 -10.40
N LEU A 130 11.57 -10.51 -10.44
CA LEU A 130 11.73 -9.47 -9.43
C LEU A 130 11.03 -9.83 -8.12
N MET A 131 9.98 -10.66 -8.15
CA MET A 131 9.38 -11.20 -6.92
C MET A 131 10.35 -12.12 -6.18
N GLU A 132 11.10 -12.95 -6.91
CA GLU A 132 12.15 -13.80 -6.34
C GLU A 132 13.25 -12.94 -5.73
N THR A 133 13.72 -11.91 -6.46
CA THR A 133 14.72 -10.95 -5.97
C THR A 133 14.28 -10.28 -4.67
N ILE A 134 13.02 -9.81 -4.59
CA ILE A 134 12.45 -9.22 -3.38
C ILE A 134 12.47 -10.22 -2.22
N SER A 135 12.04 -11.47 -2.48
CA SER A 135 11.98 -12.52 -1.47
C SER A 135 13.37 -12.86 -0.92
N ASP A 136 14.34 -13.08 -1.80
CA ASP A 136 15.73 -13.40 -1.43
C ASP A 136 16.37 -12.28 -0.61
N GLU A 137 16.14 -11.03 -1.02
CA GLU A 137 16.66 -9.87 -0.31
C GLU A 137 16.00 -9.70 1.05
N LEU A 138 14.68 -9.90 1.17
CA LEU A 138 13.98 -9.91 2.46
C LEU A 138 14.54 -11.00 3.39
N ASP A 139 14.80 -12.19 2.89
CA ASP A 139 15.37 -13.30 3.67
C ASP A 139 16.83 -13.03 4.07
N ARG A 140 17.59 -12.32 3.23
CA ARG A 140 18.93 -11.83 3.57
C ARG A 140 18.89 -10.83 4.71
N LEU A 141 17.93 -9.90 4.70
CA LEU A 141 17.80 -8.83 5.70
C LEU A 141 17.22 -9.31 7.05
N LYS A 142 16.62 -10.52 7.11
CA LYS A 142 16.14 -11.15 8.35
C LYS A 142 17.27 -11.81 9.16
N LYS A 143 18.42 -12.08 8.55
CA LYS A 143 19.59 -12.70 9.19
C LYS A 143 20.46 -11.66 9.86
#